data_AF-A0A847NUG2-F1
#
_entry.id   AF-A0A847NUG2-F1
#
_cell.length_a   1.000
_cell.length_b   1.000
_cell.length_c   1.000
_cell.angle_alpha   90.00
_cell.angle_beta   90.00
_cell.angle_gamma   90.00
#
_symmetry.space_group_name_H-M   'P 1'
#
loop_
_entity.id
_entity.type
_entity.pdbx_description
1 polymer ?
#
loop_
_entity_poly.entity_id
_entity_poly.type
_entity_poly.pdbx_seq_one_letter_code
_entity_poly.pdbx_strand_id
1 'polypeptide(L)'
;MDKKTKILIEVLIILVLCGPIVYNFIKNQTKENEKKYVITNDSLNFEQEYEKLNKTVNSNNDKEYLTVELSSYVPVKYSSYEEIFEIIEKGSGVIYFGFPECPWCRNLVPVLAKSATDYGLDIIYYLNNREDRDTKSLNKKGKVVTDKKGTENYNKLLEMLDDYLPEYKGLNNSKIKRLYFPTVLFVKDGKILGLEQSLSTYSERVDGDPYIPMNSEEKTELANIFTEYYKQVQPKEK
;
A
#
# COMPACT_ATOMS: atom_id res chain seq x y z
N MET A 1 36.72 -53.80 -22.32
CA MET A 1 36.04 -52.50 -22.42
C MET A 1 37.08 -51.41 -22.36
N ASP A 2 37.19 -50.59 -23.41
CA ASP A 2 38.23 -49.56 -23.46
C ASP A 2 37.95 -48.44 -22.44
N LYS A 3 38.98 -47.63 -22.16
CA LYS A 3 38.91 -46.56 -21.16
C LYS A 3 37.84 -45.51 -21.51
N LYS A 4 37.59 -45.25 -22.79
CA LYS A 4 36.55 -44.30 -23.25
C LYS A 4 35.15 -44.85 -23.01
N THR A 5 34.94 -46.15 -23.23
CA THR A 5 33.66 -46.83 -23.03
C THR A 5 33.29 -46.90 -21.55
N LYS A 6 34.28 -47.13 -20.66
CA LYS A 6 34.07 -47.06 -19.20
C LYS A 6 33.65 -45.66 -18.74
N ILE A 7 34.37 -44.62 -19.18
CA ILE A 7 34.06 -43.22 -18.84
C ILE A 7 32.65 -42.85 -19.35
N LEU A 8 32.27 -43.28 -20.55
CA LEU A 8 30.93 -43.03 -21.10
C LEU A 8 29.82 -43.65 -20.25
N ILE A 9 30.02 -44.88 -19.76
CA ILE A 9 29.03 -45.57 -18.91
C ILE A 9 28.90 -44.90 -17.54
N GLU A 10 30.02 -44.49 -16.93
CA GLU A 10 30.00 -43.78 -15.64
C GLU A 10 29.27 -42.44 -15.73
N VAL A 11 29.50 -41.66 -16.80
CA VAL A 11 28.78 -40.41 -17.06
C VAL A 11 27.28 -40.66 -17.28
N LEU A 12 26.92 -41.73 -17.99
CA LEU A 12 25.52 -42.10 -18.22
C LEU A 12 24.81 -42.46 -16.91
N ILE A 13 25.47 -43.20 -16.03
CA ILE A 13 24.92 -43.59 -14.72
C ILE A 13 24.71 -42.36 -13.84
N ILE A 14 25.66 -41.41 -13.83
CA ILE A 14 25.55 -40.16 -13.07
C ILE A 14 24.37 -39.33 -13.59
N LEU A 15 24.18 -39.22 -14.92
CA LEU A 15 23.05 -38.51 -15.50
C LEU A 15 21.70 -39.14 -15.16
N VAL A 16 21.62 -40.48 -15.15
CA VAL A 16 20.38 -41.20 -14.79
C VAL A 16 20.05 -41.08 -13.30
N LEU A 17 21.05 -41.05 -12.42
CA LEU A 17 20.84 -40.92 -10.98
C LEU A 17 20.59 -39.48 -10.54
N CYS A 18 21.35 -38.52 -11.07
CA CYS A 18 21.26 -37.11 -10.67
C CYS A 18 20.19 -36.34 -11.46
N GLY A 19 19.90 -36.73 -12.70
CA GLY A 19 18.93 -36.08 -13.57
C GLY A 19 17.53 -35.93 -12.95
N PRO A 20 16.94 -36.99 -12.36
CA PRO A 20 15.64 -36.92 -11.69
C PRO A 20 15.65 -36.03 -10.45
N ILE A 21 16.75 -36.02 -9.70
CA ILE A 21 16.92 -35.19 -8.49
C ILE A 21 16.98 -33.71 -8.88
N VAL A 22 17.80 -33.37 -9.88
CA VAL A 22 17.91 -32.02 -10.42
C VAL A 22 16.60 -31.58 -11.06
N TYR A 23 15.92 -32.44 -11.81
CA TYR A 23 14.61 -32.15 -12.39
C TYR A 23 13.56 -31.86 -11.31
N ASN A 24 13.49 -32.68 -10.26
CA ASN A 24 12.56 -32.46 -9.15
C ASN A 24 12.91 -31.20 -8.35
N PHE A 25 14.20 -30.90 -8.16
CA PHE A 25 14.65 -29.66 -7.52
C PHE A 25 14.25 -28.42 -8.34
N ILE A 26 14.46 -28.43 -9.66
CA ILE A 26 14.03 -27.35 -10.57
C ILE A 26 12.51 -27.24 -10.61
N LYS A 27 11.79 -28.37 -10.61
CA LYS A 27 10.31 -28.40 -10.60
C LYS A 27 9.72 -27.88 -9.29
N ASN A 28 10.35 -28.15 -8.14
CA ASN A 28 9.92 -27.60 -6.86
C ASN A 28 10.19 -26.10 -6.78
N GLN A 29 11.38 -25.66 -7.20
CA GLN A 29 11.72 -24.23 -7.33
C GLN A 29 10.74 -23.47 -8.24
N THR A 30 10.25 -24.08 -9.32
CA THR A 30 9.28 -23.44 -10.22
C THR A 30 7.86 -23.44 -9.65
N LYS A 31 7.48 -24.44 -8.84
CA LYS A 31 6.16 -24.47 -8.16
C LYS A 31 6.03 -23.49 -7.01
N GLU A 32 7.08 -23.25 -6.24
CA GLU A 32 7.08 -22.22 -5.19
C GLU A 32 7.06 -20.79 -5.76
N ASN A 33 7.54 -20.61 -7.00
CA ASN A 33 7.67 -19.30 -7.65
C ASN A 33 6.50 -18.92 -8.57
N GLU A 34 5.48 -19.78 -8.73
CA GLU A 34 4.29 -19.42 -9.49
C GLU A 34 3.37 -18.56 -8.61
N LYS A 35 3.70 -17.26 -8.49
CA LYS A 35 2.84 -16.29 -7.83
C LYS A 35 1.46 -16.33 -8.47
N LYS A 36 0.49 -16.87 -7.73
CA LYS A 36 -0.90 -16.95 -8.17
C LYS A 36 -1.55 -15.58 -7.99
N TYR A 37 -1.40 -14.73 -9.00
CA TYR A 37 -2.13 -13.47 -9.08
C TYR A 37 -3.62 -13.75 -9.27
N VAL A 38 -4.45 -13.22 -8.38
CA VAL A 38 -5.90 -13.39 -8.42
C VAL A 38 -6.53 -12.04 -8.79
N ILE A 39 -7.21 -12.00 -9.94
CA ILE A 39 -8.03 -10.87 -10.35
C ILE A 39 -9.35 -10.95 -9.60
N THR A 40 -9.73 -9.90 -8.89
CA THR A 40 -10.99 -9.76 -8.18
C THR A 40 -11.79 -8.58 -8.73
N ASN A 41 -13.07 -8.48 -8.39
CA ASN A 41 -13.82 -7.27 -8.75
C ASN A 41 -13.24 -6.03 -8.07
N ASP A 42 -12.75 -6.16 -6.84
CA ASP A 42 -12.14 -5.06 -6.09
C ASP A 42 -10.84 -4.59 -6.76
N SER A 43 -9.99 -5.50 -7.24
CA SER A 43 -8.76 -5.13 -7.94
C SER A 43 -9.04 -4.42 -9.27
N LEU A 44 -10.03 -4.89 -10.03
CA LEU A 44 -10.48 -4.25 -11.28
C LEU A 44 -11.11 -2.88 -11.02
N ASN A 45 -11.97 -2.76 -10.01
CA ASN A 45 -12.62 -1.49 -9.66
C ASN A 45 -11.58 -0.46 -9.18
N PHE A 46 -10.61 -0.90 -8.37
CA PHE A 46 -9.54 -0.05 -7.86
C PHE A 46 -8.61 0.44 -8.98
N GLU A 47 -8.22 -0.44 -9.91
CA GLU A 47 -7.52 -0.06 -11.14
C GLU A 47 -8.33 0.99 -11.91
N GLN A 48 -9.58 0.67 -12.24
CA GLN A 48 -10.44 1.52 -13.06
C GLN A 48 -10.69 2.90 -12.44
N GLU A 49 -10.94 3.00 -11.13
CA GLU A 49 -11.24 4.30 -10.49
C GLU A 49 -10.04 5.25 -10.53
N TYR A 50 -8.81 4.74 -10.39
CA TYR A 50 -7.60 5.56 -10.49
C TYR A 50 -7.28 5.91 -11.94
N GLU A 51 -7.36 4.94 -12.84
CA GLU A 51 -6.98 5.13 -14.25
C GLU A 51 -7.98 5.98 -15.03
N LYS A 52 -9.27 5.96 -14.66
CA LYS A 52 -10.30 6.80 -15.29
C LYS A 52 -9.99 8.30 -15.25
N LEU A 53 -9.20 8.74 -14.27
CA LEU A 53 -8.78 10.14 -14.14
C LEU A 53 -7.52 10.49 -14.95
N ASN A 54 -6.83 9.50 -15.53
CA ASN A 54 -5.64 9.76 -16.35
C ASN A 54 -5.97 10.71 -17.51
N LYS A 55 -5.11 11.70 -17.76
CA LYS A 55 -5.29 12.72 -18.81
C LYS A 55 -6.54 13.61 -18.63
N THR A 56 -7.15 13.59 -17.44
CA THR A 56 -8.24 14.50 -17.09
C THR A 56 -7.72 15.63 -16.18
N VAL A 57 -8.48 16.73 -16.10
CA VAL A 57 -8.09 17.91 -15.33
C VAL A 57 -8.84 17.96 -14.00
N ASN A 58 -8.15 18.28 -12.93
CA ASN A 58 -8.77 18.54 -11.64
C ASN A 58 -9.48 19.90 -11.66
N SER A 59 -10.80 19.89 -11.54
CA SER A 59 -11.64 21.09 -11.62
C SER A 59 -11.40 22.11 -10.49
N ASN A 60 -10.69 21.74 -9.42
CA ASN A 60 -10.44 22.65 -8.30
C ASN A 60 -9.19 23.51 -8.50
N ASN A 61 -8.29 23.14 -9.41
CA ASN A 61 -7.01 23.83 -9.59
C ASN A 61 -6.45 23.81 -11.02
N ASP A 62 -7.23 23.31 -11.98
CA ASP A 62 -6.91 23.24 -13.41
C ASP A 62 -5.61 22.47 -13.76
N LYS A 63 -5.08 21.68 -12.83
CA LYS A 63 -3.93 20.80 -13.07
C LYS A 63 -4.39 19.42 -13.57
N GLU A 64 -3.68 18.88 -14.54
CA GLU A 64 -3.88 17.50 -15.02
C GLU A 64 -3.55 16.49 -13.92
N TYR A 65 -4.37 15.45 -13.76
CA TYR A 65 -4.06 14.36 -12.84
C TYR A 65 -2.83 13.58 -13.30
N LEU A 66 -1.95 13.24 -12.36
CA LEU A 66 -0.85 12.32 -12.62
C LEU A 66 -1.37 11.00 -13.17
N THR A 67 -0.71 10.48 -14.20
CA THR A 67 -1.01 9.14 -14.73
C THR A 67 -0.70 8.08 -13.68
N VAL A 68 -1.67 7.23 -13.41
CA VAL A 68 -1.55 6.03 -12.59
C VAL A 68 -1.74 4.84 -13.51
N GLU A 69 -0.88 3.84 -13.41
CA GLU A 69 -1.02 2.56 -14.11
C GLU A 69 -0.93 1.47 -13.05
N LEU A 70 -2.00 0.68 -12.94
CA LEU A 70 -2.10 -0.40 -11.96
C LEU A 70 -2.25 -1.74 -12.65
N SER A 71 -1.93 -2.78 -11.90
CA SER A 71 -2.23 -4.12 -12.35
C SER A 71 -3.67 -4.49 -12.02
N SER A 72 -4.33 -5.26 -12.88
CA SER A 72 -5.67 -5.81 -12.60
C SER A 72 -5.72 -6.82 -11.46
N TYR A 73 -4.58 -7.19 -10.86
CA TYR A 73 -4.48 -8.15 -9.76
C TYR A 73 -3.84 -7.58 -8.49
N VAL A 74 -3.94 -6.26 -8.28
CA VAL A 74 -3.54 -5.66 -6.99
C VAL A 74 -4.33 -6.33 -5.85
N PRO A 75 -3.68 -6.79 -4.76
CA PRO A 75 -4.34 -7.48 -3.67
C PRO A 75 -5.10 -6.47 -2.79
N VAL A 76 -6.17 -5.87 -3.30
CA VAL A 76 -6.96 -4.84 -2.60
C VAL A 76 -8.37 -5.33 -2.33
N LYS A 77 -8.92 -4.88 -1.21
CA LYS A 77 -10.32 -5.10 -0.83
C LYS A 77 -10.96 -3.82 -0.33
N TYR A 78 -12.12 -3.47 -0.88
CA TYR A 78 -12.93 -2.38 -0.34
C TYR A 78 -13.50 -2.79 1.00
N SER A 79 -13.25 -1.98 2.03
CA SER A 79 -13.52 -2.35 3.43
C SER A 79 -14.46 -1.34 4.08
N SER A 80 -15.30 -1.82 5.00
CA SER A 80 -16.12 -0.96 5.85
C SER A 80 -15.36 -0.47 7.10
N TYR A 81 -15.88 0.52 7.81
CA TYR A 81 -15.29 0.95 9.08
C TYR A 81 -15.28 -0.17 10.12
N GLU A 82 -16.32 -1.00 10.15
CA GLU A 82 -16.40 -2.13 11.08
C GLU A 82 -15.23 -3.09 10.85
N GLU A 83 -14.94 -3.44 9.59
CA GLU A 83 -13.79 -4.28 9.24
C GLU A 83 -12.46 -3.60 9.60
N ILE A 84 -12.32 -2.29 9.33
CA ILE A 84 -11.14 -1.52 9.72
C ILE A 84 -10.94 -1.53 11.23
N PHE A 85 -11.99 -1.33 12.02
CA PHE A 85 -11.92 -1.34 13.48
C PHE A 85 -11.55 -2.72 14.00
N GLU A 86 -12.11 -3.80 13.45
CA GLU A 86 -11.73 -5.15 13.85
C GLU A 86 -10.24 -5.43 13.59
N ILE A 87 -9.69 -4.95 12.48
CA ILE A 87 -8.25 -5.10 12.20
C ILE A 87 -7.43 -4.32 13.23
N ILE A 88 -7.78 -3.07 13.49
CA ILE A 88 -7.03 -2.21 14.44
C ILE A 88 -7.10 -2.79 15.86
N GLU A 89 -8.25 -3.30 16.31
CA GLU A 89 -8.45 -3.77 17.68
C GLU A 89 -7.83 -5.16 17.95
N LYS A 90 -7.88 -6.08 16.98
CA LYS A 90 -7.53 -7.50 17.21
C LYS A 90 -6.82 -8.19 16.05
N GLY A 91 -6.79 -7.59 14.86
CA GLY A 91 -6.35 -8.24 13.63
C GLY A 91 -4.93 -7.90 13.20
N SER A 92 -4.57 -8.41 12.03
CA SER A 92 -3.34 -8.05 11.32
C SER A 92 -3.72 -7.60 9.92
N GLY A 93 -3.11 -6.53 9.42
CA GLY A 93 -3.41 -6.06 8.08
C GLY A 93 -2.69 -4.78 7.69
N VAL A 94 -2.71 -4.51 6.39
CA VAL A 94 -2.31 -3.25 5.79
C VAL A 94 -3.57 -2.52 5.37
N ILE A 95 -3.79 -1.33 5.90
CA ILE A 95 -4.99 -0.53 5.64
C ILE A 95 -4.59 0.72 4.86
N TYR A 96 -5.23 0.97 3.73
CA TYR A 96 -5.04 2.15 2.91
C TYR A 96 -6.24 3.10 3.01
N PHE A 97 -5.98 4.31 3.46
CA PHE A 97 -6.93 5.41 3.45
C PHE A 97 -6.55 6.40 2.34
N GLY A 98 -7.44 6.61 1.37
CA GLY A 98 -7.21 7.50 0.24
C GLY A 98 -8.36 7.52 -0.77
N PHE A 99 -8.16 8.18 -1.90
CA PHE A 99 -9.16 8.31 -2.96
C PHE A 99 -8.52 8.73 -4.30
N PRO A 100 -9.13 8.43 -5.45
CA PRO A 100 -8.48 8.58 -6.76
C PRO A 100 -8.18 10.03 -7.17
N GLU A 101 -8.96 11.02 -6.73
CA GLU A 101 -8.73 12.44 -7.02
C GLU A 101 -7.63 13.08 -6.17
N CYS A 102 -7.09 12.39 -5.16
CA CYS A 102 -6.06 12.91 -4.26
C CYS A 102 -4.69 12.88 -4.96
N PRO A 103 -4.06 14.03 -5.28
CA PRO A 103 -2.81 14.02 -6.05
C PRO A 103 -1.64 13.33 -5.32
N TRP A 104 -1.57 13.48 -3.99
CA TRP A 104 -0.60 12.74 -3.15
C TRP A 104 -0.82 11.21 -3.23
N CYS A 105 -2.09 10.79 -3.22
CA CYS A 105 -2.48 9.39 -3.31
C CYS A 105 -2.05 8.77 -4.64
N ARG A 106 -2.19 9.52 -5.74
CA ARG A 106 -1.76 9.09 -7.09
C ARG A 106 -0.24 8.87 -7.21
N ASN A 107 0.57 9.47 -6.34
CA ASN A 107 2.00 9.15 -6.25
C ASN A 107 2.27 7.87 -5.45
N LEU A 108 1.56 7.69 -4.33
CA LEU A 108 1.79 6.59 -3.40
C LEU A 108 1.23 5.25 -3.91
N VAL A 109 0.03 5.27 -4.51
CA VAL A 109 -0.72 4.05 -4.88
C VAL A 109 0.05 3.12 -5.83
N PRO A 110 0.72 3.60 -6.90
CA PRO A 110 1.54 2.72 -7.75
C PRO A 110 2.64 1.99 -6.97
N VAL A 111 3.26 2.66 -5.99
CA VAL A 111 4.31 2.07 -5.15
C VAL A 111 3.73 1.05 -4.17
N LEU A 112 2.62 1.38 -3.52
CA LEU A 112 1.89 0.49 -2.61
C LEU A 112 1.44 -0.79 -3.33
N ALA A 113 0.74 -0.62 -4.45
CA ALA A 113 0.20 -1.71 -5.27
C ALA A 113 1.31 -2.65 -5.77
N LYS A 114 2.39 -2.07 -6.34
CA LYS A 114 3.50 -2.86 -6.87
C LYS A 114 4.24 -3.59 -5.74
N SER A 115 4.59 -2.90 -4.66
CA SER A 115 5.33 -3.51 -3.55
C SER A 115 4.55 -4.63 -2.87
N ALA A 116 3.24 -4.47 -2.65
CA ALA A 116 2.39 -5.50 -2.07
C ALA A 116 2.32 -6.75 -2.97
N THR A 117 2.17 -6.55 -4.27
CA THR A 117 2.15 -7.61 -5.28
C THR A 117 3.51 -8.32 -5.40
N ASP A 118 4.60 -7.55 -5.38
CA ASP A 118 5.97 -8.06 -5.40
C ASP A 118 6.30 -8.84 -4.12
N TYR A 119 5.80 -8.37 -2.97
CA TYR A 119 5.91 -9.10 -1.71
C TYR A 119 5.03 -10.35 -1.70
N GLY A 120 3.89 -10.35 -2.38
CA GLY A 120 2.87 -11.39 -2.21
C GLY A 120 2.10 -11.20 -0.91
N LEU A 121 1.79 -9.94 -0.57
CA LEU A 121 0.88 -9.60 0.51
C LEU A 121 -0.52 -10.11 0.16
N ASP A 122 -1.22 -10.67 1.15
CA ASP A 122 -2.52 -11.30 0.93
C ASP A 122 -3.57 -10.25 0.54
N ILE A 123 -3.58 -9.11 1.25
CA ILE A 123 -4.62 -8.10 1.09
C ILE A 123 -4.22 -6.72 1.63
N ILE A 124 -4.68 -5.67 0.96
CA ILE A 124 -4.71 -4.28 1.38
C ILE A 124 -6.18 -3.90 1.59
N TYR A 125 -6.53 -3.53 2.82
CA TYR A 125 -7.87 -3.07 3.16
C TYR A 125 -8.01 -1.59 2.78
N TYR A 126 -8.77 -1.30 1.74
CA TYR A 126 -8.97 0.05 1.23
C TYR A 126 -10.25 0.68 1.79
N LEU A 127 -10.14 1.88 2.36
CA LEU A 127 -11.27 2.70 2.76
C LEU A 127 -11.12 4.12 2.20
N ASN A 128 -12.05 4.51 1.32
CA ASN A 128 -12.22 5.89 0.92
C ASN A 128 -13.18 6.60 1.88
N ASN A 129 -12.63 7.31 2.86
CA ASN A 129 -13.37 8.11 3.84
C ASN A 129 -13.23 9.63 3.62
N ARG A 130 -13.02 10.06 2.37
CA ARG A 130 -12.87 11.49 2.04
C ARG A 130 -14.02 12.33 2.57
N GLU A 131 -15.25 11.86 2.33
CA GLU A 131 -16.47 12.58 2.64
C GLU A 131 -16.91 12.46 4.10
N ASP A 132 -16.29 11.57 4.87
CA ASP A 132 -16.61 11.37 6.28
C ASP A 132 -15.91 12.37 7.20
N ARG A 133 -14.86 13.03 6.67
CA ARG A 133 -14.03 13.94 7.45
C ARG A 133 -14.81 15.17 7.90
N ASP A 134 -14.47 15.62 9.09
CA ASP A 134 -14.83 16.95 9.53
C ASP A 134 -14.01 18.02 8.78
N THR A 135 -14.52 19.25 8.82
CA THR A 135 -13.78 20.45 8.40
C THR A 135 -13.80 21.42 9.57
N LYS A 136 -12.61 21.88 9.97
CA LYS A 136 -12.45 22.87 11.03
C LYS A 136 -11.60 24.04 10.52
N SER A 137 -11.85 25.23 11.06
CA SER A 137 -11.11 26.45 10.75
C SER A 137 -10.97 27.35 11.99
N LEU A 138 -10.14 28.38 11.89
CA LEU A 138 -10.06 29.44 12.89
C LEU A 138 -11.01 30.58 12.52
N ASN A 139 -11.89 30.96 13.46
CA ASN A 139 -12.68 32.17 13.29
C ASN A 139 -11.84 33.45 13.46
N LYS A 140 -12.44 34.62 13.24
CA LYS A 140 -11.78 35.94 13.38
C LYS A 140 -11.14 36.21 14.74
N LYS A 141 -11.51 35.44 15.78
CA LYS A 141 -10.96 35.53 17.14
C LYS A 141 -9.90 34.46 17.43
N GLY A 142 -9.44 33.72 16.41
CA GLY A 142 -8.49 32.63 16.56
C GLY A 142 -9.04 31.41 17.30
N LYS A 143 -10.37 31.25 17.40
CA LYS A 143 -10.97 30.06 18.01
C LYS A 143 -11.32 29.04 16.94
N VAL A 144 -11.04 27.78 17.23
CA VAL A 144 -11.42 26.65 16.37
C VAL A 144 -12.96 26.57 16.28
N VAL A 145 -13.48 26.50 15.06
CA VAL A 145 -14.88 26.23 14.74
C VAL A 145 -14.96 25.00 13.83
N THR A 146 -16.07 24.28 13.90
CA THR A 146 -16.33 23.12 13.03
C THR A 146 -17.32 23.54 11.95
N ASP A 147 -16.84 23.59 10.69
CA ASP A 147 -17.60 23.99 9.52
C ASP A 147 -18.44 22.83 8.97
N LYS A 148 -17.88 21.61 9.02
CA LYS A 148 -18.54 20.34 8.67
C LYS A 148 -18.27 19.34 9.78
N LYS A 149 -19.31 18.69 10.31
CA LYS A 149 -19.13 17.58 11.26
C LYS A 149 -18.64 16.34 10.53
N GLY A 150 -17.67 15.65 11.11
CA GLY A 150 -17.28 14.32 10.67
C GLY A 150 -18.28 13.28 11.14
N THR A 151 -18.33 12.14 10.46
CA THR A 151 -19.21 11.02 10.85
C THR A 151 -18.76 10.40 12.17
N GLU A 152 -19.66 9.69 12.84
CA GLU A 152 -19.33 8.99 14.10
C GLU A 152 -18.19 7.99 13.91
N ASN A 153 -18.23 7.22 12.82
CA ASN A 153 -17.16 6.27 12.47
C ASN A 153 -15.82 6.97 12.21
N TYR A 154 -15.81 8.12 11.52
CA TYR A 154 -14.57 8.88 11.33
C TYR A 154 -13.99 9.38 12.67
N ASN A 155 -14.84 9.90 13.56
CA ASN A 155 -14.38 10.37 14.87
C ASN A 155 -13.83 9.22 15.71
N LYS A 156 -14.50 8.05 15.72
CA LYS A 156 -13.98 6.84 16.37
C LYS A 156 -12.62 6.42 15.80
N LEU A 157 -12.45 6.48 14.47
CA LEU A 157 -11.17 6.19 13.83
C LEU A 157 -10.06 7.14 14.30
N LEU A 158 -10.36 8.44 14.45
CA LEU A 158 -9.39 9.41 14.98
C LEU A 158 -8.99 9.09 16.42
N GLU A 159 -9.96 8.73 17.27
CA GLU A 159 -9.69 8.34 18.66
C GLU A 159 -8.81 7.10 18.76
N MET A 160 -9.05 6.09 17.93
CA MET A 160 -8.25 4.86 17.89
C MET A 160 -6.80 5.10 17.42
N LEU A 161 -6.57 6.16 16.65
CA LEU A 161 -5.27 6.47 16.05
C LEU A 161 -4.60 7.71 16.66
N ASP A 162 -5.14 8.29 17.75
CA ASP A 162 -4.74 9.61 18.28
C ASP A 162 -3.23 9.76 18.50
N ASP A 163 -2.60 8.71 19.04
CA ASP A 163 -1.16 8.65 19.33
C ASP A 163 -0.28 8.63 18.07
N TYR A 164 -0.84 8.21 16.93
CA TYR A 164 -0.11 8.05 15.67
C TYR A 164 -0.38 9.19 14.69
N LEU A 165 -1.50 9.89 14.85
CA LEU A 165 -1.90 10.93 13.93
C LEU A 165 -1.15 12.25 14.17
N PRO A 166 -0.80 12.96 13.09
CA PRO A 166 -0.27 14.31 13.21
C PRO A 166 -1.35 15.31 13.61
N GLU A 167 -0.91 16.49 14.04
CA GLU A 167 -1.77 17.63 14.33
C GLU A 167 -2.53 18.09 13.08
N TYR A 168 -3.76 18.55 13.26
CA TYR A 168 -4.52 19.24 12.23
C TYR A 168 -3.93 20.64 12.03
N LYS A 169 -3.04 20.73 11.03
CA LYS A 169 -2.37 21.96 10.60
C LYS A 169 -3.37 23.09 10.34
N GLY A 170 -2.99 24.30 10.76
CA GLY A 170 -3.77 25.52 10.56
C GLY A 170 -4.76 25.85 11.69
N LEU A 171 -4.89 25.00 12.71
CA LEU A 171 -5.78 25.23 13.86
C LEU A 171 -5.08 25.76 15.11
N ASN A 172 -3.76 25.91 15.10
CA ASN A 172 -2.96 26.33 16.26
C ASN A 172 -3.29 25.56 17.55
N ASN A 173 -3.63 24.27 17.41
CA ASN A 173 -4.01 23.40 18.51
C ASN A 173 -3.53 21.97 18.24
N SER A 174 -2.46 21.58 18.92
CA SER A 174 -1.81 20.28 18.78
C SER A 174 -2.66 19.09 19.25
N LYS A 175 -3.70 19.34 20.04
CA LYS A 175 -4.62 18.30 20.53
C LYS A 175 -5.64 17.86 19.49
N ILE A 176 -5.79 18.61 18.39
CA ILE A 176 -6.71 18.23 17.33
C ILE A 176 -5.90 17.47 16.29
N LYS A 177 -6.15 16.16 16.18
CA LYS A 177 -5.46 15.28 15.23
C LYS A 177 -6.18 15.20 13.88
N ARG A 178 -5.47 14.74 12.85
CA ARG A 178 -6.01 14.57 11.51
C ARG A 178 -5.45 13.35 10.80
N LEU A 179 -6.36 12.50 10.29
CA LEU A 179 -6.02 11.53 9.24
C LEU A 179 -5.86 12.28 7.91
N TYR A 180 -4.62 12.51 7.50
CA TYR A 180 -4.29 13.04 6.18
C TYR A 180 -4.32 11.95 5.12
N PHE A 181 -4.50 12.34 3.86
CA PHE A 181 -4.47 11.41 2.73
C PHE A 181 -3.23 11.65 1.87
N PRO A 182 -2.61 10.58 1.36
CA PRO A 182 -2.87 9.18 1.71
C PRO A 182 -2.42 8.86 3.14
N THR A 183 -2.92 7.76 3.71
CA THR A 183 -2.33 7.10 4.89
C THR A 183 -2.35 5.59 4.66
N VAL A 184 -1.21 4.93 4.85
CA VAL A 184 -1.13 3.46 4.93
C VAL A 184 -0.81 3.08 6.37
N LEU A 185 -1.69 2.33 7.01
CA LEU A 185 -1.57 1.88 8.40
C LEU A 185 -1.19 0.40 8.43
N PHE A 186 -0.24 0.05 9.29
CA PHE A 186 0.27 -1.32 9.44
C PHE A 186 -0.07 -1.83 10.83
N VAL A 187 -0.84 -2.92 10.91
CA VAL A 187 -1.31 -3.51 12.17
C VAL A 187 -0.90 -4.96 12.25
N LYS A 188 -0.43 -5.38 13.43
CA LYS A 188 -0.09 -6.77 13.75
C LYS A 188 -0.71 -7.16 15.09
N ASP A 189 -1.65 -8.10 15.05
CA ASP A 189 -2.33 -8.67 16.22
C ASP A 189 -2.92 -7.61 17.16
N GLY A 190 -3.63 -6.63 16.59
CA GLY A 190 -4.21 -5.48 17.30
C GLY A 190 -3.22 -4.39 17.70
N LYS A 191 -1.93 -4.54 17.36
CA LYS A 191 -0.90 -3.53 17.61
C LYS A 191 -0.58 -2.76 16.34
N ILE A 192 -0.72 -1.44 16.39
CA ILE A 192 -0.27 -0.56 15.32
C ILE A 192 1.27 -0.52 15.32
N LEU A 193 1.87 -0.94 14.21
CA LEU A 193 3.31 -0.91 13.98
C LEU A 193 3.79 0.48 13.55
N GLY A 194 2.97 1.18 12.77
CA GLY A 194 3.26 2.49 12.23
C GLY A 194 2.27 2.89 11.13
N LEU A 195 2.42 4.11 10.63
CA LEU A 195 1.69 4.61 9.48
C LEU A 195 2.62 5.39 8.56
N GLU A 196 2.30 5.40 7.27
CA GLU A 196 3.05 6.11 6.24
C GLU A 196 2.09 6.97 5.42
N GLN A 197 2.34 8.28 5.38
CA GLN A 197 1.51 9.24 4.63
C GLN A 197 2.20 9.78 3.40
N SER A 198 3.52 9.91 3.46
CA SER A 198 4.37 10.33 2.36
C SER A 198 5.81 10.00 2.71
N LEU A 199 6.64 9.86 1.68
CA LEU A 199 8.08 9.78 1.85
C LEU A 199 8.65 11.17 2.16
N SER A 200 9.54 11.30 3.15
CA SER A 200 10.11 12.59 3.57
C SER A 200 10.94 13.24 2.46
N THR A 201 11.83 12.49 1.83
CA THR A 201 12.67 12.95 0.70
C THR A 201 11.83 13.48 -0.46
N TYR A 202 10.72 12.80 -0.77
CA TYR A 202 9.74 13.27 -1.73
C TYR A 202 9.06 14.57 -1.30
N SER A 203 8.53 14.62 -0.07
CA SER A 203 7.83 15.79 0.46
C SER A 203 8.71 17.04 0.46
N GLU A 204 9.99 16.91 0.80
CA GLU A 204 10.97 18.01 0.76
C GLU A 204 11.25 18.46 -0.67
N ARG A 205 11.47 17.53 -1.60
CA ARG A 205 11.80 17.86 -2.99
C ARG A 205 10.68 18.58 -3.72
N VAL A 206 9.43 18.20 -3.47
CA VAL A 206 8.29 18.79 -4.20
C VAL A 206 7.73 20.05 -3.56
N ASP A 207 8.20 20.42 -2.36
CA ASP A 207 7.78 21.63 -1.64
C ASP A 207 6.25 21.83 -1.61
N GLY A 208 5.52 20.75 -1.34
CA GLY A 208 4.07 20.75 -1.29
C GLY A 208 3.33 20.71 -2.63
N ASP A 209 4.00 20.55 -3.77
CA ASP A 209 3.34 20.31 -5.06
C ASP A 209 3.19 18.81 -5.38
N PRO A 210 2.02 18.19 -5.11
CA PRO A 210 1.82 16.76 -5.35
C PRO A 210 1.69 16.38 -6.83
N TYR A 211 1.68 17.36 -7.73
CA TYR A 211 1.64 17.10 -9.17
C TYR A 211 3.03 16.86 -9.75
N ILE A 212 4.08 16.99 -8.93
CA ILE A 212 5.42 16.53 -9.29
C ILE A 212 5.51 15.04 -8.94
N PRO A 213 5.76 14.15 -9.93
CA PRO A 213 5.80 12.72 -9.65
C PRO A 213 7.02 12.33 -8.79
N MET A 214 6.87 11.26 -8.01
CA MET A 214 8.02 10.60 -7.40
C MET A 214 9.01 10.09 -8.47
N ASN A 215 10.31 10.26 -8.21
CA ASN A 215 11.37 9.69 -9.04
C ASN A 215 11.61 8.21 -8.69
N SER A 216 12.46 7.52 -9.45
CA SER A 216 12.71 6.08 -9.24
C SER A 216 13.33 5.76 -7.88
N GLU A 217 14.22 6.61 -7.36
CA GLU A 217 14.90 6.41 -6.07
C GLU A 217 13.88 6.50 -4.93
N GLU A 218 13.02 7.53 -4.95
CA GLU A 218 11.94 7.71 -3.97
C GLU A 218 10.92 6.56 -4.01
N LYS A 219 10.56 6.09 -5.21
CA LYS A 219 9.67 4.93 -5.35
C LYS A 219 10.30 3.67 -4.74
N THR A 220 11.60 3.45 -4.96
CA THR A 220 12.33 2.33 -4.36
C THR A 220 12.42 2.46 -2.85
N GLU A 221 12.72 3.66 -2.33
CA GLU A 221 12.79 3.93 -0.90
C GLU A 221 11.46 3.64 -0.21
N LEU A 222 10.36 4.19 -0.74
CA LEU A 222 9.02 3.97 -0.20
C LEU A 222 8.58 2.49 -0.30
N ALA A 223 8.90 1.81 -1.41
CA ALA A 223 8.62 0.39 -1.56
C ALA A 223 9.37 -0.46 -0.52
N ASN A 224 10.61 -0.11 -0.17
CA ASN A 224 11.38 -0.79 0.85
C ASN A 224 10.76 -0.60 2.23
N ILE A 225 10.35 0.64 2.58
CA ILE A 225 9.65 0.93 3.85
C ILE A 225 8.39 0.06 3.97
N PHE A 226 7.54 0.04 2.94
CA PHE A 226 6.35 -0.81 2.92
C PHE A 226 6.70 -2.29 3.09
N THR A 227 7.72 -2.77 2.39
CA THR A 227 8.17 -4.15 2.46
C THR A 227 8.64 -4.54 3.87
N GLU A 228 9.31 -3.65 4.59
CA GLU A 228 9.70 -3.91 5.99
C GLU A 228 8.51 -4.02 6.94
N TYR A 229 7.44 -3.25 6.72
CA TYR A 229 6.20 -3.46 7.46
C TYR A 229 5.49 -4.76 7.05
N TYR A 230 5.43 -5.09 5.76
CA TYR A 230 4.80 -6.33 5.30
C TYR A 230 5.43 -7.57 5.95
N LYS A 231 6.77 -7.60 6.08
CA LYS A 231 7.50 -8.67 6.78
C LYS A 231 7.07 -8.87 8.24
N GLN A 232 6.60 -7.81 8.89
CA GLN A 232 6.13 -7.86 10.28
C GLN A 232 4.65 -8.23 10.36
N VAL A 233 3.82 -7.66 9.47
CA VAL A 233 2.37 -7.92 9.41
C VAL A 233 2.09 -9.37 8.98
N GLN A 234 2.72 -9.80 7.87
CA GLN A 234 2.56 -11.09 7.23
C GLN A 234 3.94 -11.73 6.96
N PRO A 235 4.61 -12.29 7.98
CA PRO A 235 5.88 -12.98 7.79
C PRO A 235 5.70 -14.17 6.84
N LYS A 236 6.59 -14.30 5.85
CA LYS A 236 6.66 -15.52 5.05
C LYS A 236 7.26 -16.65 5.88
N GLU A 237 6.60 -17.81 5.90
CA GLU A 237 7.16 -19.02 6.48
C GLU A 237 8.52 -19.34 5.80
N LYS A 238 9.50 -19.75 6.60
CA LYS A 238 10.86 -20.10 6.15
C LYS A 238 10.94 -21.54 5.69
#